data_AF-A0A1A8RD05-F1
#
_entry.id   AF-A0A1A8RD05-F1
#
_cell.length_a   1.000
_cell.length_b   1.000
_cell.length_c   1.000
_cell.angle_alpha   90.00
_cell.angle_beta   90.00
_cell.angle_gamma   90.00
#
_symmetry.space_group_name_H-M   'P 1'
#
loop_
_entity.id
_entity.type
_entity.pdbx_description
1 polymer ?
#
loop_
_entity_poly.entity_id
_entity_poly.type
_entity_poly.pdbx_seq_one_letter_code
_entity_poly.pdbx_strand_id
1 'polypeptide(L)'
;MDEKVMVVCCRTDTEVCPEAMNLADLQNIKDSGHKAMFFMTNLKNDTYMFESTLHKGKFLSFEPSQDSCLHKLILHPYEVDDTDHTINMIVSKEK
;
A
#
# COMPACT_ATOMS: atom_id res chain seq x y z
N MET A 1 -11.01 19.27 18.60
CA MET A 1 -11.62 17.99 18.18
C MET A 1 -10.54 17.24 17.44
N ASP A 2 -10.23 16.02 17.84
CA ASP A 2 -9.25 15.18 17.14
C ASP A 2 -9.89 14.70 15.85
N GLU A 3 -9.56 15.37 14.74
CA GLU A 3 -10.01 15.00 13.41
C GLU A 3 -9.42 13.64 13.04
N LYS A 4 -10.31 12.67 12.75
CA LYS A 4 -9.92 11.32 12.36
C LYS A 4 -10.19 11.08 10.88
N VAL A 5 -9.26 10.42 10.22
CA VAL A 5 -9.35 10.00 8.83
C VAL A 5 -9.12 8.50 8.72
N MET A 6 -9.69 7.88 7.69
CA MET A 6 -9.45 6.47 7.39
C MET A 6 -8.20 6.34 6.51
N VAL A 7 -7.26 5.50 6.94
CA VAL A 7 -5.99 5.29 6.25
C VAL A 7 -5.79 3.81 6.00
N VAL A 8 -5.23 3.45 4.85
CA VAL A 8 -4.84 2.07 4.55
C VAL A 8 -3.55 1.76 5.31
N CYS A 9 -3.62 0.78 6.21
CA CYS A 9 -2.52 0.37 7.07
C CYS A 9 -2.16 -1.09 6.85
N CYS A 10 -0.88 -1.43 6.96
CA CYS A 10 -0.39 -2.79 7.06
C CYS A 10 -0.87 -3.39 8.39
N ARG A 11 -1.68 -4.44 8.33
CA ARG A 11 -2.16 -5.17 9.52
C ARG A 11 -1.25 -6.33 9.86
N THR A 12 -0.84 -7.06 8.83
CA THR A 12 0.11 -8.18 8.86
C THR A 12 1.09 -8.01 7.70
N ASP A 13 2.01 -8.96 7.51
CA ASP A 13 2.92 -8.98 6.37
C ASP A 13 2.27 -9.43 5.05
N THR A 14 0.96 -9.71 5.07
CA THR A 14 0.15 -10.13 3.91
C THR A 14 -1.14 -9.33 3.74
N GLU A 15 -1.59 -8.60 4.76
CA GLU A 15 -2.88 -7.92 4.75
C GLU A 15 -2.75 -6.42 5.01
N VAL A 16 -3.56 -5.64 4.30
CA VAL A 16 -3.86 -4.24 4.64
C VAL A 16 -5.32 -4.09 5.09
N CYS A 17 -5.57 -3.11 5.95
CA CYS A 17 -6.92 -2.76 6.37
C CYS A 17 -7.08 -1.24 6.55
N PRO A 18 -8.30 -0.72 6.42
CA PRO A 18 -8.59 0.66 6.75
C PRO A 18 -8.58 0.83 8.28
N GLU A 19 -7.82 1.81 8.77
CA GLU A 19 -7.77 2.17 10.19
C GLU A 19 -8.07 3.65 10.39
N ALA A 20 -8.84 3.97 11.44
CA ALA A 20 -9.09 5.35 11.84
C ALA A 20 -7.87 5.91 12.58
N MET A 21 -7.29 6.97 12.07
CA MET A 21 -6.11 7.63 12.67
C MET A 21 -6.36 9.12 12.85
N ASN A 22 -5.77 9.72 13.90
CA ASN A 22 -5.82 11.17 14.06
C ASN A 22 -4.95 11.83 12.99
N LEU A 23 -5.46 12.91 12.38
CA LEU A 23 -4.76 13.63 11.32
C LEU A 23 -3.39 14.17 11.80
N ALA A 24 -3.32 14.65 13.04
CA ALA A 24 -2.08 15.13 13.64
C ALA A 24 -1.03 14.01 13.79
N ASP A 25 -1.44 12.80 14.13
CA ASP A 25 -0.51 11.66 14.27
C ASP A 25 0.07 11.29 12.91
N LEU A 26 -0.76 11.29 11.86
CA LEU A 26 -0.33 11.03 10.47
C LEU A 26 0.69 12.05 9.98
N GLN A 27 0.43 13.35 10.20
CA GLN A 27 1.34 14.44 9.79
C GLN A 27 2.70 14.36 10.48
N ASN A 28 2.78 13.69 11.63
CA ASN A 28 3.98 13.59 12.46
C ASN A 28 4.66 12.22 12.41
N ILE A 29 4.30 11.34 11.47
CA ILE A 29 5.03 10.08 11.25
C ILE A 29 6.44 10.43 10.75
N LYS A 30 7.45 10.16 11.59
CA LYS A 30 8.87 10.41 11.30
C LYS A 30 9.66 9.15 10.95
N ASP A 31 9.08 7.97 11.20
CA ASP A 31 9.78 6.70 11.09
C ASP A 31 9.37 5.92 9.82
N SER A 32 10.37 5.36 9.17
CA SER A 32 10.24 4.35 8.11
C SER A 32 9.74 2.99 8.63
N GLY A 33 9.34 2.83 9.89
CA GLY A 33 8.74 1.59 10.41
C GLY A 33 7.22 1.62 10.54
N HIS A 34 6.55 2.67 10.07
CA HIS A 34 5.14 2.89 10.40
C HIS A 34 4.16 2.14 9.47
N LYS A 35 3.12 1.53 10.05
CA LYS A 35 2.12 0.71 9.33
C LYS A 35 1.36 1.41 8.19
N ALA A 36 1.27 2.73 8.23
CA ALA A 36 0.60 3.57 7.23
C ALA A 36 1.54 4.10 6.13
N MET A 37 2.84 3.78 6.18
CA MET A 37 3.84 4.31 5.27
C MET A 37 4.31 3.26 4.27
N PHE A 38 4.57 3.72 3.05
CA PHE A 38 5.07 2.91 1.94
C PHE A 38 6.21 3.65 1.23
N PHE A 39 7.26 2.93 0.84
CA PHE A 39 8.25 3.45 -0.09
C PHE A 39 7.66 3.41 -1.50
N MET A 40 7.62 4.56 -2.17
CA MET A 40 7.11 4.70 -3.53
C MET A 40 8.29 4.68 -4.52
N THR A 41 8.34 3.67 -5.37
CA THR A 41 9.34 3.55 -6.43
C THR A 41 8.69 3.81 -7.78
N ASN A 42 9.20 4.80 -8.53
CA ASN A 42 8.74 5.02 -9.91
C ASN A 42 9.37 3.99 -10.84
N LEU A 43 8.53 3.34 -11.64
CA LEU A 43 8.99 2.44 -12.70
C LEU A 43 9.14 3.23 -14.00
N LYS A 44 8.03 3.54 -14.68
CA LYS A 44 7.90 4.36 -15.90
C LYS A 44 6.44 4.81 -16.07
N ASN A 45 6.16 5.86 -16.85
CA ASN A 45 4.80 6.26 -17.29
C ASN A 45 3.75 6.35 -16.18
N ASP A 46 4.06 7.06 -15.08
CA ASP A 46 3.17 7.17 -13.90
C ASP A 46 2.80 5.84 -13.23
N THR A 47 3.53 4.77 -13.55
CA THR A 47 3.45 3.48 -12.87
C THR A 47 4.46 3.44 -11.72
N TYR A 48 3.99 2.99 -10.57
CA TYR A 48 4.74 2.93 -9.32
C TYR A 48 4.56 1.59 -8.63
N MET A 49 5.53 1.24 -7.79
CA MET A 49 5.43 0.19 -6.79
C MET A 49 5.44 0.82 -5.40
N PHE A 50 4.72 0.19 -4.47
CA PHE A 50 4.59 0.66 -3.09
C PHE A 50 5.04 -0.43 -2.11
N GLU A 51 6.27 -0.36 -1.63
CA GLU A 51 6.82 -1.29 -0.63
C GLU A 51 6.40 -0.88 0.78
N SER A 52 5.93 -1.82 1.59
CA SER A 52 5.67 -1.56 3.01
C SER A 52 6.96 -1.17 3.72
N THR A 53 6.93 -0.06 4.46
CA THR A 53 8.09 0.33 5.26
C THR A 53 8.18 -0.52 6.54
N LEU A 54 7.07 -1.12 6.99
CA LEU A 54 7.00 -2.03 8.14
C LEU A 54 7.41 -3.47 7.79
N HIS A 55 7.09 -3.94 6.58
CA HIS A 55 7.37 -5.31 6.13
C HIS A 55 8.22 -5.31 4.85
N LYS A 56 9.54 -5.34 5.02
CA LYS A 56 10.51 -5.29 3.90
C LYS A 56 10.26 -6.41 2.88
N GLY A 57 10.31 -6.05 1.60
CA GLY A 57 10.08 -6.95 0.46
C GLY A 57 8.61 -7.26 0.19
N LYS A 58 7.68 -6.64 0.91
CA LYS A 58 6.23 -6.76 0.69
C LYS A 58 5.68 -5.50 0.04
N PHE A 59 4.89 -5.67 -1.01
CA PHE A 59 4.39 -4.57 -1.83
C PHE A 59 2.86 -4.58 -1.85
N LEU A 60 2.24 -3.40 -1.97
CA LEU A 60 0.82 -3.34 -2.24
C LEU A 60 0.52 -4.07 -3.57
N SER A 61 -0.51 -4.91 -3.55
CA SER A 61 -0.96 -5.69 -4.71
C SER A 61 -2.45 -5.95 -4.65
N PHE A 62 -3.00 -6.53 -5.71
CA PHE A 62 -4.38 -6.98 -5.80
C PHE A 62 -4.44 -8.50 -5.96
N GLU A 63 -5.18 -9.18 -5.09
CA GLU A 63 -5.53 -10.60 -5.26
C GLU A 63 -7.01 -10.74 -5.67
N PRO A 64 -7.35 -11.60 -6.65
CA PRO A 64 -8.73 -11.88 -6.98
C PRO A 64 -9.42 -12.60 -5.81
N SER A 65 -10.68 -12.26 -5.56
CA SER A 65 -11.53 -12.99 -4.63
C SER A 65 -12.18 -14.21 -5.32
N GLN A 66 -13.14 -14.86 -4.66
CA GLN A 66 -13.96 -15.90 -5.32
C GLN A 66 -14.75 -15.38 -6.52
N ASP A 67 -15.10 -14.09 -6.52
CA ASP A 67 -15.65 -13.39 -7.68
C ASP A 67 -14.49 -12.77 -8.46
N SER A 68 -14.37 -13.13 -9.75
CA SER A 68 -13.28 -12.69 -10.64
C SER A 68 -13.29 -11.19 -10.93
N CYS A 69 -14.39 -10.49 -10.66
CA CYS A 69 -14.47 -9.04 -10.78
C CYS A 69 -14.04 -8.32 -9.49
N LEU A 70 -14.03 -9.01 -8.35
CA LEU A 70 -13.68 -8.42 -7.06
C LEU A 70 -12.22 -8.72 -6.72
N HIS A 71 -11.44 -7.66 -6.56
CA HIS A 71 -10.03 -7.74 -6.21
C HIS A 71 -9.81 -7.10 -4.85
N LYS A 72 -9.11 -7.80 -3.95
CA LYS A 72 -8.76 -7.33 -2.62
C LYS A 72 -7.35 -6.73 -2.64
N LEU A 73 -7.20 -5.57 -2.02
CA LEU A 73 -5.89 -4.96 -1.80
C LEU A 73 -5.16 -5.71 -0.68
N ILE A 74 -3.91 -6.12 -0.93
CA ILE A 74 -3.09 -6.94 -0.03
C ILE A 74 -1.62 -6.50 -0.03
N LEU A 75 -0.81 -7.17 0.79
CA LEU A 75 0.65 -7.16 0.70
C LEU A 75 1.15 -8.46 0.06
N HIS A 76 1.89 -8.34 -1.03
CA HIS A 76 2.44 -9.47 -1.77
C HIS A 76 3.97 -9.40 -1.79
N PRO A 77 4.71 -10.51 -1.58
CA PRO A 77 6.14 -10.53 -1.82
C PRO A 77 6.42 -10.23 -3.30
N TYR A 78 7.47 -9.46 -3.58
CA TYR A 78 7.95 -9.33 -4.96
C TYR A 78 8.96 -10.45 -5.27
N GLU A 79 8.62 -11.33 -6.19
CA GLU A 79 9.57 -12.29 -6.76
C GLU A 79 10.05 -11.77 -8.13
N VAL A 80 11.37 -11.74 -8.34
CA VAL A 80 12.00 -11.12 -9.53
C VAL A 80 11.63 -11.84 -10.85
N ASP A 81 11.15 -13.07 -10.75
CA ASP A 81 10.71 -13.89 -11.88
C ASP A 81 9.18 -13.84 -12.10
N ASP A 82 8.48 -13.06 -11.28
CA ASP A 82 7.03 -12.93 -11.41
C ASP A 82 6.72 -11.95 -12.53
N THR A 83 6.12 -12.46 -13.59
CA THR A 83 5.47 -11.65 -14.63
C THR A 83 4.19 -10.99 -14.10
N ASP A 84 3.90 -11.16 -12.80
CA ASP A 84 2.72 -10.64 -12.17
C ASP A 84 2.79 -9.11 -12.01
N HIS A 85 2.08 -8.41 -12.90
CA HIS A 85 1.97 -6.96 -12.91
C HIS A 85 1.00 -6.43 -11.84
N THR A 86 0.49 -7.26 -10.94
CA THR A 86 -0.51 -6.90 -9.91
C THR A 86 0.01 -5.89 -8.87
N ILE A 87 1.34 -5.79 -8.69
CA ILE A 87 1.99 -4.82 -7.80
C ILE A 87 2.22 -3.43 -8.44
N ASN A 88 2.00 -3.32 -9.76
CA ASN A 88 2.22 -2.09 -10.50
C ASN A 88 0.94 -1.24 -10.45
N MET A 89 1.06 -0.03 -9.91
CA MET A 89 -0.07 0.87 -9.73
C MET A 89 0.13 2.16 -10.52
N ILE A 90 -0.91 2.59 -11.23
CA ILE A 90 -0.90 3.88 -11.94
C ILE A 90 -1.38 4.96 -10.97
N VAL A 91 -0.59 6.02 -10.79
CA VAL A 91 -0.96 7.17 -9.95
C VAL A 91 -1.25 8.36 -10.86
N SER A 92 -2.52 8.62 -11.11
CA SER A 92 -2.95 9.83 -11.80
C SER A 92 -2.93 11.02 -10.85
N LYS A 93 -2.26 12.10 -11.25
CA LYS A 93 -2.37 13.39 -10.56
C LYS A 93 -3.54 14.15 -11.14
N GLU A 94 -4.59 14.39 -10.35
CA GLU A 94 -5.60 15.39 -10.72
C GLU A 94 -4.93 16.77 -10.74
N LYS A 95 -5.26 17.58 -11.76
CA LYS A 95 -4.74 18.94 -11.95
C LYS A 95 -5.53 19.95 -11.11
#